data_AF-U9UIA3-F1
#
_entry.id   AF-U9UIA3-F1
#
_cell.length_a   1.000
_cell.length_b   1.000
_cell.length_c   1.000
_cell.angle_alpha   90.00
_cell.angle_beta   90.00
_cell.angle_gamma   90.00
#
_symmetry.space_group_name_H-M   'P 1'
#
loop_
_entity.id
_entity.type
_entity.pdbx_description
1 polymer ?
#
loop_
_entity_poly.entity_id
_entity_poly.type
_entity_poly.pdbx_seq_one_letter_code
_entity_poly.pdbx_strand_id
1 'polypeptide(L)'
;MQCGIDQGEIILLLLWIIYYDPLLTKIKNSNLGYDIDGVKVNNIYENVEEKINFNFPGLAKKYIPESLSLSFGKSIVNIKPTSKKGSIRLLGVWFNAFNRRNHVIDQIKNEINNCCDSMILRKKLTDKQMAFIFNVLIIPRIEYRAQLIILSEYECNKIMAKFRILFKHKLKFMKTTPNSIVHLKEMFNVKNIEDNQLQAKTTNFILQINDKNELGMITKIRLYNLQQLVYQNVKDSKF
;
A
#
# COMPACT_ATOMS: atom_id res chain seq x y z
N MET A 1 -13.44 3.83 22.26
CA MET A 1 -14.42 2.76 22.07
C MET A 1 -13.78 1.66 21.25
N GLN A 2 -13.50 0.52 21.88
CA GLN A 2 -13.08 -0.72 21.22
C GLN A 2 -14.26 -1.25 20.41
N CYS A 3 -14.44 -0.73 19.19
CA CYS A 3 -15.17 -1.44 18.15
C CYS A 3 -14.12 -2.11 17.29
N GLY A 4 -13.79 -3.33 17.69
CA GLY A 4 -12.94 -4.27 16.99
C GLY A 4 -13.25 -5.61 17.60
N ILE A 5 -13.52 -6.59 16.75
CA ILE A 5 -13.55 -7.97 17.22
C ILE A 5 -12.10 -8.30 17.60
N ASP A 6 -11.86 -8.81 18.81
CA ASP A 6 -10.50 -9.04 19.32
C ASP A 6 -9.75 -9.98 18.38
N GLN A 7 -8.73 -9.47 17.67
CA GLN A 7 -8.00 -10.22 16.66
C GLN A 7 -7.19 -11.36 17.29
N GLY A 8 -7.56 -12.61 16.99
CA GLY A 8 -6.78 -13.79 17.41
C GLY A 8 -7.56 -15.10 17.53
N GLU A 9 -8.89 -15.04 17.71
CA GLU A 9 -9.71 -16.25 17.86
C GLU A 9 -10.14 -16.86 16.50
N ILE A 10 -10.18 -18.18 16.43
CA ILE A 10 -10.57 -18.92 15.20
C ILE A 10 -12.02 -18.58 14.78
N ILE A 11 -12.88 -18.26 15.75
CA ILE A 11 -14.30 -17.97 15.53
C ILE A 11 -14.54 -16.64 14.79
N LEU A 12 -13.53 -15.77 14.74
CA LEU A 12 -13.59 -14.47 14.06
C LEU A 12 -13.83 -14.60 12.57
N LEU A 13 -13.17 -15.57 11.94
CA LEU A 13 -13.30 -15.79 10.50
C LEU A 13 -14.75 -16.19 10.16
N LEU A 14 -15.35 -17.03 11.01
CA LEU A 14 -16.73 -17.47 10.89
C LEU A 14 -17.71 -16.32 11.14
N LEU A 15 -17.50 -15.52 12.19
CA LEU A 15 -18.31 -14.34 12.48
C LEU A 15 -18.22 -13.30 11.35
N TRP A 16 -17.04 -13.13 10.74
CA TRP A 16 -16.89 -12.22 9.61
C TRP A 16 -17.73 -12.66 8.41
N ILE A 17 -17.73 -13.96 8.11
CA ILE A 17 -18.58 -14.53 7.04
C ILE A 17 -20.06 -14.36 7.39
N ILE A 18 -20.49 -14.69 8.62
CA ILE A 18 -21.91 -14.60 8.99
C ILE A 18 -22.44 -13.16 8.96
N TYR A 19 -21.63 -12.18 9.38
CA TYR A 19 -22.08 -10.79 9.47
C TYR A 19 -21.82 -9.96 8.21
N TYR A 20 -20.63 -10.07 7.61
CA TYR A 20 -20.27 -9.24 6.46
C TYR A 20 -20.74 -9.81 5.13
N ASP A 21 -20.81 -11.14 4.97
CA ASP A 21 -21.12 -11.73 3.66
C ASP A 21 -22.56 -11.42 3.21
N PRO A 22 -23.60 -11.52 4.07
CA PRO A 22 -24.95 -11.07 3.71
C PRO A 22 -25.04 -9.56 3.46
N LEU A 23 -24.27 -8.75 4.19
CA LEU A 23 -24.21 -7.31 4.01
C LEU A 23 -23.59 -6.93 2.66
N LEU A 24 -22.43 -7.49 2.34
CA LEU A 24 -21.72 -7.28 1.07
C LEU A 24 -22.56 -7.78 -0.11
N THR A 25 -23.23 -8.93 0.05
CA THR A 25 -24.16 -9.47 -0.96
C THR A 25 -25.33 -8.52 -1.20
N LYS A 26 -25.93 -7.99 -0.13
CA LYS A 26 -27.02 -7.00 -0.23
C LYS A 26 -26.56 -5.71 -0.92
N ILE A 27 -25.34 -5.24 -0.63
CA ILE A 27 -24.74 -4.06 -1.30
C ILE A 27 -24.56 -4.35 -2.79
N LYS A 28 -23.97 -5.49 -3.14
CA LYS A 28 -23.78 -5.91 -4.54
C LYS A 28 -25.11 -5.95 -5.31
N ASN A 29 -26.18 -6.43 -4.68
CA ASN A 29 -27.50 -6.54 -5.30
C ASN A 29 -28.31 -5.23 -5.29
N SER A 30 -27.85 -4.19 -4.59
CA SER A 30 -28.63 -2.96 -4.39
C SER A 30 -28.54 -1.94 -5.53
N ASN A 31 -27.79 -2.22 -6.62
CA ASN A 31 -27.44 -1.29 -7.70
C ASN A 31 -26.87 0.06 -7.21
N LEU A 32 -26.45 0.14 -5.94
CA LEU A 32 -25.76 1.29 -5.36
C LEU A 32 -24.28 1.12 -5.62
N GLY A 33 -23.61 2.19 -6.04
CA GLY A 33 -22.20 2.11 -6.38
C GLY A 33 -21.61 3.40 -6.90
N TYR A 34 -20.37 3.29 -7.34
CA TYR A 34 -19.68 4.33 -8.10
C TYR A 34 -19.63 3.89 -9.55
N ASP A 35 -20.21 4.69 -10.45
CA ASP A 35 -19.95 4.52 -11.87
C ASP A 35 -18.55 5.02 -12.17
N ILE A 36 -17.75 4.14 -12.75
CA ILE A 36 -16.40 4.45 -13.22
C ILE A 36 -16.41 4.24 -14.73
N ASP A 37 -16.11 5.29 -15.46
CA ASP A 37 -16.00 5.29 -16.91
C ASP A 37 -14.56 5.56 -17.35
N GLY A 38 -14.24 5.05 -18.54
CA GLY A 38 -12.99 5.32 -19.22
C GLY A 38 -13.16 5.23 -20.73
N VAL A 39 -12.40 6.05 -21.44
CA VAL A 39 -12.41 6.11 -22.90
C VAL A 39 -11.09 5.59 -23.43
N LYS A 40 -11.13 4.45 -24.11
CA LYS A 40 -9.98 3.89 -24.80
C LYS A 40 -9.84 4.55 -26.18
N VAL A 41 -8.68 5.15 -26.43
CA VAL A 41 -8.32 5.66 -27.75
C VAL A 41 -7.61 4.53 -28.50
N ASN A 42 -8.26 3.98 -29.53
CA ASN A 42 -7.71 2.87 -30.31
C ASN A 42 -6.67 3.35 -31.32
N ASN A 43 -6.91 4.51 -31.95
CA ASN A 43 -6.00 5.13 -32.90
C ASN A 43 -6.00 6.66 -32.73
N ILE A 44 -4.81 7.24 -32.57
CA ILE A 44 -4.60 8.68 -32.39
C ILE A 44 -4.90 9.51 -33.66
N TYR A 45 -4.93 8.87 -34.84
CA TYR A 45 -5.15 9.54 -36.11
C TYR A 45 -6.61 9.45 -36.59
N GLU A 46 -7.35 8.42 -36.14
CA GLU A 46 -8.70 8.12 -36.64
C GLU A 46 -9.82 8.52 -35.65
N ASN A 47 -9.49 9.07 -34.47
CA ASN A 47 -10.46 9.46 -33.44
C ASN A 47 -11.47 8.35 -33.09
N VAL A 48 -11.04 7.08 -33.17
CA VAL A 48 -11.90 5.95 -32.80
C VAL A 48 -11.79 5.72 -31.29
N GLU A 49 -12.87 6.07 -30.59
CA GLU A 49 -13.00 5.97 -29.15
C GLU A 49 -13.94 4.82 -28.76
N GLU A 50 -13.50 4.01 -27.82
CA GLU A 50 -14.30 2.93 -27.23
C GLU A 50 -14.56 3.26 -25.76
N LYS A 51 -15.85 3.44 -25.40
CA LYS A 51 -16.26 3.75 -24.02
C LYS A 51 -16.45 2.47 -23.23
N ILE A 52 -15.85 2.43 -22.05
CA ILE A 52 -15.98 1.32 -21.11
C ILE A 52 -16.53 1.89 -19.81
N ASN A 53 -17.66 1.35 -19.38
CA ASN A 53 -18.33 1.72 -18.14
C ASN A 53 -18.35 0.52 -17.20
N PHE A 54 -18.03 0.75 -15.94
CA PHE A 54 -18.08 -0.25 -14.89
C PHE A 54 -18.70 0.35 -13.63
N ASN A 55 -19.77 -0.28 -13.14
CA ASN A 55 -20.36 0.08 -11.86
C ASN A 55 -19.66 -0.71 -10.75
N PHE A 56 -18.96 0.00 -9.87
CA PHE A 56 -18.37 -0.59 -8.67
C PHE A 56 -19.41 -0.58 -7.53
N PRO A 57 -19.85 -1.75 -7.04
CA PRO A 57 -20.89 -1.82 -6.01
C PRO A 57 -20.40 -1.18 -4.71
N GLY A 58 -21.22 -0.31 -4.12
CA GLY A 58 -20.83 0.46 -2.94
C GLY A 58 -21.94 1.38 -2.42
N LEU A 59 -21.87 1.69 -1.13
CA LEU A 59 -22.77 2.67 -0.51
C LEU A 59 -22.27 4.09 -0.79
N ALA A 60 -22.49 4.58 -2.01
CA ALA A 60 -22.20 5.94 -2.39
C ALA A 60 -23.39 6.85 -2.05
N LYS A 61 -23.26 7.71 -1.02
CA LYS A 61 -24.15 8.87 -0.89
C LYS A 61 -23.56 10.01 -1.72
N LYS A 62 -24.39 10.65 -2.56
CA LYS A 62 -24.05 11.84 -3.36
C LYS A 62 -23.55 13.02 -2.51
N TYR A 63 -23.90 13.01 -1.21
CA TYR A 63 -23.41 13.94 -0.19
C TYR A 63 -22.76 13.17 0.97
N ILE A 64 -21.55 13.57 1.37
CA ILE A 64 -20.89 13.08 2.57
C ILE A 64 -21.35 13.97 3.74
N PRO A 65 -22.18 13.47 4.67
CA PRO A 65 -22.61 14.28 5.82
C PRO A 65 -21.43 14.53 6.78
N GLU A 66 -21.45 15.66 7.50
CA GLU A 66 -20.43 16.01 8.50
C GLU A 66 -20.34 14.99 9.65
N SER A 67 -21.44 14.29 9.92
CA SER A 67 -21.46 13.11 10.77
C SER A 67 -22.54 12.14 10.30
N LEU A 68 -22.23 10.85 10.37
CA LEU A 68 -23.15 9.77 10.06
C LEU A 68 -23.43 9.00 11.35
N SER A 69 -24.66 9.09 11.85
CA SER A 69 -25.14 8.23 12.93
C SER A 69 -25.57 6.88 12.35
N LEU A 70 -24.86 5.82 12.72
CA LEU A 70 -25.19 4.44 12.38
C LEU A 70 -25.75 3.75 13.61
N SER A 71 -26.98 3.21 13.50
CA SER A 71 -27.57 2.40 14.55
C SER A 71 -27.08 0.94 14.42
N PHE A 72 -26.49 0.42 15.48
CA PHE A 72 -26.13 -0.98 15.65
C PHE A 72 -27.03 -1.57 16.75
N GLY A 73 -28.18 -2.11 16.35
CA GLY A 73 -29.21 -2.54 17.31
C GLY A 73 -29.72 -1.35 18.14
N LYS A 74 -29.45 -1.35 19.46
CA LYS A 74 -29.82 -0.26 20.37
C LYS A 74 -28.78 0.85 20.50
N SER A 75 -27.55 0.65 20.00
CA SER A 75 -26.48 1.65 20.11
C SER A 75 -26.40 2.52 18.86
N ILE A 76 -26.07 3.80 19.03
CA ILE A 76 -25.88 4.74 17.94
C ILE A 76 -24.39 5.13 17.90
N VAL A 77 -23.72 4.82 16.79
CA VAL A 77 -22.32 5.15 16.56
C VAL A 77 -22.25 6.34 15.61
N ASN A 78 -21.66 7.44 16.09
CA ASN A 78 -21.45 8.63 15.28
C ASN A 78 -20.09 8.57 14.58
N ILE A 79 -20.12 8.36 13.27
CA ILE A 79 -18.92 8.37 12.43
C ILE A 79 -18.72 9.79 11.91
N LYS A 80 -17.54 10.35 12.16
CA LYS A 80 -17.11 11.62 11.57
C LYS A 80 -16.10 11.34 10.45
N PRO A 81 -16.20 12.00 9.28
CA PRO A 81 -15.15 11.95 8.27
C PRO A 81 -13.81 12.35 8.88
N THR A 82 -12.74 11.66 8.49
CA THR A 82 -11.40 11.97 8.98
C THR A 82 -10.95 13.33 8.47
N SER A 83 -10.24 14.10 9.30
CA SER A 83 -9.75 15.43 8.93
C SER A 83 -8.81 15.38 7.73
N LYS A 84 -8.62 16.51 7.03
CA LYS A 84 -7.75 16.62 5.84
C LYS A 84 -6.30 16.15 6.05
N LYS A 85 -5.84 16.10 7.31
CA LYS A 85 -4.49 15.63 7.69
C LYS A 85 -4.49 14.23 8.30
N GLY A 86 -5.65 13.69 8.66
CA GLY A 86 -5.74 12.40 9.31
C GLY A 86 -5.46 11.26 8.34
N SER A 87 -5.01 10.14 8.90
CA SER A 87 -4.91 8.87 8.19
C SER A 87 -5.77 7.85 8.91
N ILE A 88 -6.37 6.95 8.15
CA ILE A 88 -7.24 5.88 8.66
C ILE A 88 -6.46 4.58 8.54
N ARG A 89 -6.52 3.73 9.56
CA ARG A 89 -5.92 2.40 9.51
C ARG A 89 -6.98 1.38 9.11
N LEU A 90 -6.78 0.69 7.99
CA LEU A 90 -7.62 -0.42 7.55
C LEU A 90 -6.73 -1.65 7.38
N LEU A 91 -7.12 -2.76 8.03
CA LEU A 91 -6.36 -4.01 8.02
C LEU A 91 -4.85 -3.76 8.21
N GLY A 92 -4.46 -3.00 9.24
CA GLY A 92 -3.04 -2.75 9.51
C GLY A 92 -2.34 -1.71 8.62
N VAL A 93 -2.87 -1.37 7.45
CA VAL A 93 -2.31 -0.41 6.48
C VAL A 93 -2.93 0.98 6.66
N TRP A 94 -2.14 2.03 6.48
CA TRP A 94 -2.59 3.41 6.66
C TRP A 94 -2.99 4.04 5.34
N PHE A 95 -4.22 4.56 5.30
CA PHE A 95 -4.85 5.23 4.18
C PHE A 95 -4.92 6.72 4.45
N ASN A 96 -4.60 7.52 3.44
CA ASN A 96 -4.77 8.96 3.50
C ASN A 96 -5.56 9.41 2.26
N ALA A 97 -6.70 10.07 2.47
CA ALA A 97 -7.58 10.52 1.39
C ALA A 97 -6.91 11.56 0.46
N PHE A 98 -5.88 12.26 0.94
CA PHE A 98 -5.14 13.30 0.20
C PHE A 98 -3.75 12.81 -0.25
N ASN A 99 -3.55 11.49 -0.30
CA ASN A 99 -2.30 10.86 -0.73
C ASN A 99 -1.04 11.35 0.03
N ARG A 100 -1.19 11.73 1.31
CA ARG A 100 -0.04 12.12 2.14
C ARG A 100 0.69 10.88 2.63
N ARG A 101 2.01 10.83 2.37
CA ARG A 101 2.85 9.64 2.58
C ARG A 101 3.75 9.73 3.81
N ASN A 102 3.89 10.91 4.42
CA ASN A 102 4.82 11.17 5.52
C ASN A 102 4.62 10.21 6.71
N HIS A 103 3.36 10.00 7.12
CA HIS A 103 3.05 9.12 8.23
C HIS A 103 3.54 7.69 8.01
N VAL A 104 3.39 7.16 6.80
CA VAL A 104 3.86 5.80 6.44
C VAL A 104 5.39 5.77 6.39
N ILE A 105 6.01 6.79 5.80
CA ILE A 105 7.47 6.91 5.76
C ILE A 105 8.07 6.96 7.17
N ASP A 106 7.47 7.73 8.08
CA ASP A 106 7.95 7.85 9.45
C ASP A 106 7.76 6.54 10.25
N GLN A 107 6.69 5.79 9.98
CA GLN A 107 6.54 4.44 10.53
C GLN A 107 7.63 3.48 10.05
N ILE A 108 7.95 3.51 8.76
CA ILE A 108 9.02 2.68 8.18
C ILE A 108 10.37 3.04 8.81
N LYS A 109 10.67 4.33 8.94
CA LYS A 109 11.89 4.80 9.64
C LYS A 109 11.93 4.31 11.08
N ASN A 110 10.82 4.41 11.81
CA ASN A 110 10.75 3.96 13.20
C ASN A 110 10.95 2.44 13.32
N GLU A 111 10.38 1.65 12.42
CA GLU A 111 10.57 0.19 12.39
C GLU A 111 12.06 -0.18 12.22
N ILE A 112 12.76 0.48 11.27
CA ILE A 112 14.19 0.26 11.07
C ILE A 112 15.01 0.77 12.24
N ASN A 113 14.67 1.95 12.78
CA ASN A 113 15.36 2.50 13.94
C ASN A 113 15.28 1.57 15.13
N ASN A 114 14.08 1.11 15.48
CA ASN A 114 13.84 0.17 16.57
C ASN A 114 14.61 -1.15 16.35
N CYS A 115 14.61 -1.66 15.12
CA CYS A 115 15.38 -2.83 14.75
C CYS A 115 16.89 -2.61 15.00
N CYS A 116 17.45 -1.53 14.45
CA CYS A 116 18.87 -1.17 14.64
C CYS A 116 19.22 -1.01 16.12
N ASP A 117 18.40 -0.29 16.88
CA ASP A 117 18.66 0.00 18.29
C ASP A 117 18.63 -1.29 19.12
N SER A 118 17.73 -2.23 18.80
CA SER A 118 17.69 -3.57 19.42
C SER A 118 18.95 -4.41 19.12
N MET A 119 19.48 -4.31 17.89
CA MET A 119 20.71 -5.01 17.47
C MET A 119 21.99 -4.39 18.07
N ILE A 120 21.96 -3.08 18.35
CA ILE A 120 23.07 -2.37 19.00
C ILE A 120 23.12 -2.72 20.49
N LEU A 121 22.02 -2.53 21.21
CA LEU A 121 22.02 -2.42 22.67
C LEU A 121 21.98 -3.77 23.39
N ARG A 122 21.42 -4.82 22.79
CA ARG A 122 20.96 -5.98 23.59
C ARG A 122 21.51 -7.34 23.20
N LYS A 123 22.02 -7.54 21.98
CA LYS A 123 22.40 -8.87 21.50
C LYS A 123 23.74 -8.90 20.78
N LYS A 124 24.58 -9.88 21.13
CA LYS A 124 25.71 -10.30 20.28
C LYS A 124 25.12 -11.13 19.14
N LEU A 125 24.87 -10.47 18.01
CA LEU A 125 24.36 -11.11 16.80
C LEU A 125 25.49 -11.32 15.81
N THR A 126 25.48 -12.47 15.15
CA THR A 126 26.29 -12.71 13.95
C THR A 126 25.71 -11.94 12.76
N ASP A 127 26.56 -11.72 11.76
CA ASP A 127 26.20 -11.13 10.47
C ASP A 127 25.02 -11.88 9.79
N LYS A 128 25.07 -13.22 9.79
CA LYS A 128 24.00 -14.07 9.23
C LYS A 128 22.68 -13.89 9.99
N GLN A 129 22.72 -13.79 11.31
CA GLN A 129 21.53 -13.54 12.12
C GLN A 129 20.94 -12.15 11.85
N MET A 130 21.78 -11.11 11.71
CA MET A 130 21.32 -9.77 11.36
C MET A 130 20.69 -9.74 9.97
N ALA A 131 21.32 -10.37 8.98
CA ALA A 131 20.80 -10.48 7.63
C ALA A 131 19.46 -11.24 7.59
N PHE A 132 19.38 -12.35 8.33
CA PHE A 132 18.14 -13.13 8.47
C PHE A 132 17.00 -12.31 9.07
N ILE A 133 17.23 -11.64 10.20
CA ILE A 133 16.23 -10.78 10.86
C ILE A 133 15.74 -9.71 9.89
N PHE A 134 16.66 -9.06 9.18
CA PHE A 134 16.30 -8.00 8.24
C PHE A 134 15.44 -8.55 7.08
N ASN A 135 15.89 -9.64 6.45
CA ASN A 135 15.23 -10.22 5.28
C ASN A 135 13.86 -10.84 5.59
N VAL A 136 13.71 -11.48 6.76
CA VAL A 136 12.51 -12.25 7.10
C VAL A 136 11.50 -11.44 7.90
N LEU A 137 11.93 -10.47 8.70
CA LEU A 137 11.01 -9.69 9.54
C LEU A 137 10.85 -8.26 9.06
N ILE A 138 11.95 -7.55 8.81
CA ILE A 138 11.89 -6.11 8.53
C ILE A 138 11.39 -5.84 7.12
N ILE A 139 11.92 -6.53 6.13
CA ILE A 139 11.53 -6.36 4.73
C ILE A 139 10.03 -6.62 4.53
N PRO A 140 9.45 -7.76 4.97
CA PRO A 140 8.01 -7.99 4.83
C PRO A 140 7.14 -6.97 5.59
N ARG A 141 7.57 -6.52 6.78
CA ARG A 141 6.86 -5.48 7.54
C ARG A 141 6.83 -4.15 6.78
N ILE A 142 7.95 -3.75 6.19
CA ILE A 142 8.04 -2.53 5.39
C ILE A 142 7.18 -2.66 4.14
N GLU A 143 7.28 -3.78 3.42
CA GLU A 143 6.50 -4.06 2.21
C GLU A 143 4.99 -3.94 2.49
N TYR A 144 4.54 -4.56 3.58
CA TYR A 144 3.15 -4.50 4.03
C TYR A 144 2.69 -3.07 4.36
N ARG A 145 3.48 -2.32 5.13
CA ARG A 145 3.14 -0.92 5.47
C ARG A 145 3.17 -0.01 4.24
N ALA A 146 4.04 -0.29 3.28
CA ALA A 146 4.23 0.48 2.06
C ALA A 146 3.30 0.05 0.92
N GLN A 147 2.27 -0.79 1.15
CA GLN A 147 1.41 -1.32 0.09
C GLN A 147 0.79 -0.25 -0.82
N LEU A 148 0.43 0.91 -0.28
CA LEU A 148 -0.23 2.00 -1.02
C LEU A 148 0.70 3.12 -1.45
N ILE A 149 1.99 3.03 -1.14
CA ILE A 149 2.98 4.05 -1.49
C ILE A 149 4.11 3.44 -2.31
N ILE A 150 4.72 4.26 -3.15
CA ILE A 150 5.93 3.91 -3.89
C ILE A 150 7.04 4.84 -3.40
N LEU A 151 7.99 4.30 -2.64
CA LEU A 151 9.16 5.04 -2.19
C LEU A 151 10.12 5.25 -3.37
N SER A 152 10.71 6.43 -3.48
CA SER A 152 11.80 6.70 -4.42
C SER A 152 13.10 6.01 -3.99
N GLU A 153 14.01 5.79 -4.94
CA GLU A 153 15.36 5.27 -4.69
C GLU A 153 16.09 6.07 -3.60
N TYR A 154 16.01 7.40 -3.65
CA TYR A 154 16.61 8.27 -2.66
C TYR A 154 16.05 8.03 -1.25
N GLU A 155 14.73 7.91 -1.13
CA GLU A 155 14.08 7.64 0.15
C GLU A 155 14.48 6.27 0.69
N CYS A 156 14.45 5.23 -0.15
CA CYS A 156 14.91 3.88 0.19
C CYS A 156 16.36 3.89 0.69
N ASN A 157 17.25 4.59 -0.02
CA ASN A 157 18.65 4.70 0.33
C ASN A 157 18.88 5.41 1.67
N LYS A 158 18.12 6.48 1.93
CA LYS A 158 18.15 7.20 3.21
C LYS A 158 17.64 6.35 4.37
N ILE A 159 16.56 5.61 4.14
CA ILE A 159 15.94 4.69 5.10
C ILE A 159 16.89 3.52 5.44
N MET A 160 17.54 2.93 4.44
CA MET A 160 18.49 1.82 4.64
C MET A 160 19.84 2.25 5.23
N ALA A 161 20.22 3.52 5.13
CA ALA A 161 21.56 3.99 5.50
C ALA A 161 21.95 3.61 6.93
N LYS A 162 21.06 3.80 7.91
CA LYS A 162 21.34 3.47 9.32
C LYS A 162 21.66 1.99 9.51
N PHE A 163 20.87 1.11 8.89
CA PHE A 163 21.08 -0.34 8.96
C PHE A 163 22.39 -0.76 8.29
N ARG A 164 22.68 -0.24 7.07
CA ARG A 164 23.92 -0.58 6.35
C ARG A 164 25.18 -0.16 7.11
N ILE A 165 25.15 1.02 7.72
CA ILE A 165 26.25 1.52 8.55
C ILE A 165 26.45 0.60 9.75
N LEU A 166 25.37 0.29 10.49
CA LEU A 166 25.42 -0.61 11.64
C LEU A 166 25.97 -2.00 11.26
N PHE A 167 25.46 -2.58 10.18
CA PHE A 167 25.86 -3.90 9.69
C PHE A 167 27.37 -3.93 9.36
N LYS A 168 27.87 -2.91 8.64
CA LYS A 168 29.30 -2.76 8.34
C LYS A 168 30.15 -2.63 9.60
N HIS A 169 29.74 -1.82 10.57
CA HIS A 169 30.49 -1.67 11.82
C HIS A 169 30.54 -2.95 12.65
N LYS A 170 29.46 -3.75 12.68
CA LYS A 170 29.45 -5.06 13.37
C LYS A 170 30.41 -6.06 12.72
N LEU A 171 30.62 -5.94 11.41
CA LEU A 171 31.61 -6.68 10.63
C LEU A 171 33.04 -6.10 10.71
N LYS A 172 33.25 -5.02 11.48
CA LYS A 172 34.52 -4.27 11.55
C LYS A 172 34.95 -3.63 10.22
N PHE A 173 34.03 -3.41 9.30
CA PHE A 173 34.28 -2.65 8.09
C PHE A 173 34.19 -1.14 8.34
N MET A 174 34.86 -0.38 7.47
CA MET A 174 34.76 1.07 7.46
C MET A 174 33.39 1.52 6.96
N LYS A 175 32.90 2.67 7.43
CA LYS A 175 31.64 3.25 6.95
C LYS A 175 31.64 3.49 5.43
N THR A 176 32.80 3.80 4.86
CA THR A 176 33.02 4.09 3.43
C THR A 176 33.04 2.85 2.54
N THR A 177 33.09 1.64 3.11
CA THR A 177 33.05 0.40 2.33
C THR A 177 31.82 0.38 1.42
N PRO A 178 31.95 -0.01 0.13
CA PRO A 178 30.85 -0.03 -0.83
C PRO A 178 29.61 -0.73 -0.27
N ASN A 179 28.44 -0.12 -0.44
CA ASN A 179 27.19 -0.68 0.10
C ASN A 179 26.80 -2.00 -0.57
N SER A 180 27.25 -2.22 -1.81
CA SER A 180 27.02 -3.46 -2.57
C SER A 180 27.45 -4.70 -1.82
N ILE A 181 28.52 -4.65 -1.02
CA ILE A 181 29.03 -5.81 -0.26
C ILE A 181 27.96 -6.43 0.65
N VAL A 182 27.07 -5.59 1.20
CA VAL A 182 25.99 -6.01 2.11
C VAL A 182 24.89 -6.76 1.36
N HIS A 183 24.69 -6.44 0.09
CA HIS A 183 23.58 -6.92 -0.74
C HIS A 183 23.95 -8.11 -1.63
N LEU A 184 25.24 -8.29 -1.93
CA LEU A 184 25.73 -9.43 -2.74
C LEU A 184 25.28 -10.77 -2.13
N LYS A 185 24.73 -11.62 -2.98
CA LYS A 185 24.15 -12.93 -2.61
C LYS A 185 25.21 -13.88 -2.06
N GLU A 186 26.41 -13.81 -2.61
CA GLU A 186 27.58 -14.62 -2.25
C GLU A 186 28.20 -14.20 -0.91
N MET A 187 27.87 -12.99 -0.43
CA MET A 187 28.38 -12.42 0.81
C MET A 187 27.31 -12.54 1.90
N PHE A 188 26.58 -11.44 2.17
CA PHE A 188 25.65 -11.35 3.29
C PHE A 188 24.19 -11.43 2.86
N ASN A 189 23.90 -11.29 1.56
CA ASN A 189 22.57 -11.46 0.97
C ASN A 189 21.47 -10.64 1.69
N VAL A 190 21.78 -9.44 2.19
CA VAL A 190 20.76 -8.56 2.77
C VAL A 190 19.95 -7.96 1.64
N LYS A 191 18.63 -8.13 1.67
CA LYS A 191 17.74 -7.58 0.65
C LYS A 191 17.74 -6.05 0.70
N ASN A 192 17.78 -5.43 -0.48
CA ASN A 192 17.57 -4.00 -0.63
C ASN A 192 16.07 -3.69 -0.61
N ILE A 193 15.67 -2.64 0.11
CA ILE A 193 14.27 -2.20 0.19
C ILE A 193 13.74 -1.79 -1.18
N GLU A 194 14.55 -1.13 -1.99
CA GLU A 194 14.17 -0.68 -3.32
C GLU A 194 13.88 -1.85 -4.25
N ASP A 195 14.85 -2.76 -4.41
CA ASP A 195 14.71 -3.94 -5.27
C ASP A 195 13.50 -4.79 -4.86
N ASN A 196 13.30 -4.98 -3.56
CA ASN A 196 12.15 -5.68 -3.02
C ASN A 196 10.82 -4.98 -3.32
N GLN A 197 10.76 -3.66 -3.13
CA GLN A 197 9.57 -2.88 -3.44
C GLN A 197 9.25 -3.01 -4.93
N LEU A 198 10.25 -2.81 -5.80
CA LEU A 198 10.08 -2.90 -7.24
C LEU A 198 9.56 -4.28 -7.64
N GLN A 199 10.18 -5.35 -7.14
CA GLN A 199 9.73 -6.72 -7.40
C GLN A 199 8.27 -6.94 -6.98
N ALA A 200 7.91 -6.55 -5.76
CA ALA A 200 6.56 -6.74 -5.24
C ALA A 200 5.52 -5.92 -6.00
N LYS A 201 5.79 -4.63 -6.29
CA LYS A 201 4.88 -3.76 -7.04
C LYS A 201 4.69 -4.24 -8.47
N THR A 202 5.77 -4.61 -9.15
CA THR A 202 5.72 -5.15 -10.52
C THR A 202 4.90 -6.44 -10.57
N THR A 203 5.12 -7.35 -9.62
CA THR A 203 4.35 -8.61 -9.54
C THR A 203 2.86 -8.31 -9.35
N ASN A 204 2.51 -7.46 -8.38
CA ASN A 204 1.12 -7.08 -8.12
C ASN A 204 0.47 -6.40 -9.34
N PHE A 205 1.22 -5.56 -10.05
CA PHE A 205 0.72 -4.89 -11.25
C PHE A 205 0.46 -5.87 -12.41
N ILE A 206 1.35 -6.83 -12.63
CA ILE A 206 1.16 -7.90 -13.63
C ILE A 206 -0.09 -8.72 -13.30
N LEU A 207 -0.27 -9.08 -12.02
CA LEU A 207 -1.48 -9.77 -11.56
C LEU A 207 -2.74 -8.94 -11.79
N GLN A 208 -2.70 -7.64 -11.52
CA GLN A 208 -3.84 -6.73 -11.73
C GLN A 208 -4.23 -6.58 -13.20
N ILE A 209 -3.26 -6.41 -14.11
CA ILE A 209 -3.56 -6.27 -15.55
C ILE A 209 -4.14 -7.56 -16.15
N ASN A 210 -3.62 -8.71 -15.71
CA ASN A 210 -4.04 -10.01 -16.21
C ASN A 210 -5.30 -10.55 -15.52
N ASP A 211 -5.79 -9.89 -14.47
CA ASP A 211 -7.02 -10.27 -13.82
C ASP A 211 -8.23 -10.09 -14.75
N LYS A 212 -9.10 -11.09 -14.77
CA LYS A 212 -10.33 -11.09 -15.57
C LYS A 212 -11.54 -10.58 -14.79
N ASN A 213 -11.40 -10.37 -13.48
CA ASN A 213 -12.47 -9.94 -12.59
C ASN A 213 -12.55 -8.41 -12.51
N GLU A 214 -13.30 -7.92 -11.51
CA GLU A 214 -13.55 -6.50 -11.25
C GLU A 214 -12.24 -5.69 -11.09
N LEU A 215 -11.21 -6.27 -10.47
CA LEU A 215 -9.92 -5.59 -10.27
C LEU A 215 -9.21 -5.30 -11.60
N GLY A 216 -9.22 -6.25 -12.53
CA GLY A 216 -8.71 -6.04 -13.89
C GLY A 216 -9.49 -4.99 -14.67
N MET A 217 -10.83 -4.97 -14.56
CA MET A 217 -11.67 -3.96 -15.21
C MET A 217 -11.39 -2.55 -14.69
N ILE A 218 -11.34 -2.38 -13.36
CA ILE A 218 -11.02 -1.10 -12.72
C ILE A 218 -9.62 -0.63 -13.13
N THR A 219 -8.66 -1.54 -13.20
CA THR A 219 -7.28 -1.23 -13.61
C THR A 219 -7.24 -0.72 -15.05
N LYS A 220 -7.93 -1.39 -15.99
CA LYS A 220 -8.03 -0.95 -17.39
C LYS A 220 -8.64 0.44 -17.52
N ILE A 221 -9.77 0.69 -16.85
CA ILE A 221 -10.43 2.00 -16.86
C ILE A 221 -9.49 3.09 -16.34
N ARG A 222 -8.77 2.84 -15.23
CA ARG A 222 -7.76 3.78 -14.72
C ARG A 222 -6.62 4.03 -15.70
N LEU A 223 -6.15 3.01 -16.39
CA LEU A 223 -5.10 3.16 -17.42
C LEU A 223 -5.59 4.03 -18.58
N TYR A 224 -6.84 3.87 -19.03
CA TYR A 224 -7.43 4.74 -20.05
C TYR A 224 -7.59 6.18 -19.56
N ASN A 225 -8.01 6.39 -18.31
CA ASN A 225 -8.11 7.73 -17.74
C ASN A 225 -6.73 8.41 -17.65
N LEU A 226 -5.67 7.66 -17.31
CA LEU A 226 -4.30 8.17 -17.35
C LEU A 226 -3.82 8.48 -18.78
N GLN A 227 -4.16 7.62 -19.75
CA GLN A 227 -3.86 7.86 -21.17
C GLN A 227 -4.44 9.20 -21.64
N GLN A 228 -5.70 9.49 -21.26
CA GLN A 228 -6.38 10.73 -21.62
C GLN A 228 -5.73 11.97 -20.98
N LEU A 229 -5.35 11.89 -19.70
CA LEU A 229 -4.65 12.98 -19.02
C LEU A 229 -3.32 13.31 -19.70
N VAL A 230 -2.54 12.29 -20.08
CA VAL A 230 -1.28 12.49 -20.81
C VAL A 230 -1.54 13.11 -22.18
N TYR A 231 -2.57 12.66 -22.88
CA TYR A 231 -2.94 13.20 -24.19
C TYR A 231 -3.31 14.69 -24.15
N GLN A 232 -4.11 15.10 -23.16
CA GLN A 232 -4.47 16.50 -22.93
C GLN A 232 -3.22 17.35 -22.65
N ASN A 233 -2.35 16.91 -21.74
CA ASN A 233 -1.11 17.63 -21.42
C ASN A 233 -0.19 17.81 -22.64
N VAL A 234 -0.10 16.82 -23.53
CA VAL A 234 0.71 16.91 -24.75
C VAL A 234 0.11 17.91 -25.75
N LYS A 235 -1.22 17.97 -25.88
CA LYS A 235 -1.89 18.99 -26.71
C LYS A 235 -1.65 20.39 -26.17
N ASP A 236 -1.80 20.58 -24.86
CA ASP A 236 -1.66 21.89 -24.23
C ASP A 236 -0.20 22.41 -24.27
N SER A 237 0.79 21.51 -24.31
CA SER A 237 2.21 21.88 -24.46
C SER A 237 2.65 22.27 -25.87
N LYS A 238 1.80 22.04 -26.89
CA LYS A 238 2.08 22.33 -28.31
C LYS A 238 1.49 23.66 -28.80
N PHE A 239 0.97 24.49 -27.89
CA PHE A 239 0.47 25.84 -28.17
C PHE A 239 1.15 26.87 -27.26
#